data_AF-A0AAD7AG95-F1
#
_entry.id   AF-A0AAD7AG95-F1
#
_cell.length_a   1.000
_cell.length_b   1.000
_cell.length_c   1.000
_cell.angle_alpha   90.00
_cell.angle_beta   90.00
_cell.angle_gamma   90.00
#
_symmetry.space_group_name_H-M   'P 1'
#
loop_
_entity.id
_entity.type
_entity.pdbx_description
1 polymer ?
#
loop_
_entity_poly.entity_id
_entity_poly.type
_entity_poly.pdbx_seq_one_letter_code
_entity_poly.pdbx_strand_id
1 'polypeptide(L)'
;GRGDACTTHCPTCPPDTPPETPRFQCMDCMIPDLFCQDFCVHAHSRNPLDGIERWDATKFKRTSLKDMGLRVQLGHRHGEVCEMSITAHKKFLVIYTNGIHNVAVDFCGCVDESIVGLRRQQLLRRLWYPATHEEPQTCTTFRALELFHVMTLQGKVTTYDFYTGLEKLTTKSGLVKVKDWYKAFMRTMRQWRHLVMLKRGGRGNDGDHLVAETKPGELAVVCPACPQPGVNLPANWETASGEERFLYILYIAIDTCFRLKRRLVSSEKKDPGFGTGWSYFTEDPPFQKYLLSVTDQKEMSTCISLAALDYANTKFSRGYGSTGVGLGVCARHEFVQRNGAADLQRGERNEIRLDLILKLVTFVIPKLHIYGHKLLCQLNFSLNFTPRATRTDGEGIECPWANIGPVATSTREMGPGSRHDTLDDHWGHWNWEKLTGLGALLKKCMLCAIPERNFQRGSLATFTENQAEHVGEWMTMVQVFEADNTRPNPYELPKSGATESDLRLKFVQEEAADEAGGRLPIHNVSPSVFVIAGLDLEEQGHRIKVAVAAHKGESSKHSVSIIEKCTKLSRYLARFRKVQAVYIPGALQALADVPVVQGVGTLVENILLFLPSALSRELRASGCNTISI
;
A
#
# COMPACT_ATOMS: atom_id res chain seq x y z
N GLY A 1 -5.10 -40.49 26.88
CA GLY A 1 -5.46 -41.03 28.21
C GLY A 1 -4.77 -40.21 29.28
N ARG A 2 -4.76 -40.64 30.54
CA ARG A 2 -4.07 -39.94 31.65
C ARG A 2 -2.53 -40.07 31.62
N GLY A 3 -1.96 -40.84 30.68
CA GLY A 3 -0.51 -41.08 30.63
C GLY A 3 -0.01 -41.69 31.95
N ASP A 4 1.19 -41.31 32.37
CA ASP A 4 1.82 -41.74 33.63
C ASP A 4 1.24 -41.03 34.87
N ALA A 5 0.30 -40.10 34.71
CA ALA A 5 -0.39 -39.39 35.79
C ALA A 5 -1.46 -40.28 36.48
N CYS A 6 -1.12 -41.53 36.77
CA CYS A 6 -1.94 -42.48 37.53
C CYS A 6 -1.69 -42.38 39.05
N THR A 7 -1.13 -41.26 39.52
CA THR A 7 -0.83 -41.07 40.94
C THR A 7 -2.11 -40.93 41.76
N THR A 8 -2.13 -41.57 42.93
CA THR A 8 -3.24 -41.47 43.91
C THR A 8 -3.18 -40.19 44.73
N HIS A 9 -2.05 -39.47 44.67
CA HIS A 9 -1.78 -38.26 45.44
C HIS A 9 -1.47 -37.11 44.50
N CYS A 10 -2.01 -35.93 44.80
CA CYS A 10 -1.67 -34.69 44.13
C CYS A 10 -0.20 -34.33 44.43
N PRO A 11 0.64 -34.06 43.40
CA PRO A 11 2.09 -33.87 43.57
C PRO A 11 2.49 -32.67 44.43
N THR A 12 1.55 -31.77 44.71
CA THR A 12 1.78 -30.49 45.39
C THR A 12 1.00 -30.33 46.69
N CYS A 13 0.20 -31.33 47.08
CA CYS A 13 -0.47 -31.32 48.38
C CYS A 13 0.50 -31.75 49.49
N PRO A 14 0.42 -31.17 50.70
CA PRO A 14 1.17 -31.66 51.86
C PRO A 14 0.88 -33.15 52.12
N PRO A 15 1.87 -33.94 52.59
CA PRO A 15 1.71 -35.37 52.86
C PRO A 15 0.57 -35.71 53.83
N ASP A 16 0.24 -34.77 54.73
CA ASP A 16 -0.75 -34.93 55.79
C ASP A 16 -2.20 -34.64 55.32
N THR A 17 -2.38 -34.26 54.05
CA THR A 17 -3.69 -33.97 53.46
C THR A 17 -4.35 -35.28 53.03
N PRO A 18 -5.67 -35.50 53.27
CA PRO A 18 -6.36 -36.67 52.76
C PRO A 18 -6.13 -36.83 51.25
N PRO A 19 -5.87 -38.04 50.74
CA PRO A 19 -5.57 -38.24 49.34
C PRO A 19 -6.78 -37.93 48.47
N GLU A 20 -6.84 -36.72 47.93
CA GLU A 20 -7.74 -36.40 46.82
C GLU A 20 -7.12 -36.89 45.51
N THR A 21 -7.84 -37.78 44.81
CA THR A 21 -7.38 -38.27 43.51
C THR A 21 -7.25 -37.11 42.53
N PRO A 22 -6.06 -36.84 41.99
CA PRO A 22 -5.88 -35.76 41.03
C PRO A 22 -6.63 -36.08 39.73
N ARG A 23 -7.48 -35.15 39.30
CA ARG A 23 -8.39 -35.34 38.14
C ARG A 23 -8.40 -34.16 37.19
N PHE A 24 -7.75 -33.06 37.54
CA PHE A 24 -7.81 -31.81 36.79
C PHE A 24 -6.46 -31.49 36.16
N GLN A 25 -6.43 -31.21 34.86
CA GLN A 25 -5.24 -30.69 34.17
C GLN A 25 -5.54 -29.30 33.61
N CYS A 26 -4.52 -28.45 33.56
CA CYS A 26 -4.57 -27.17 32.86
C CYS A 26 -4.02 -27.34 31.45
N MET A 27 -4.71 -26.75 30.46
CA MET A 27 -4.31 -26.80 29.04
C MET A 27 -3.38 -25.65 28.64
N ASP A 28 -3.25 -24.62 29.49
CA ASP A 28 -2.44 -23.43 29.24
C ASP A 28 -1.14 -23.41 30.06
N CYS A 29 -1.06 -24.20 31.14
CA CYS A 29 0.17 -24.38 31.89
C CYS A 29 1.16 -25.29 31.14
N MET A 30 2.45 -25.02 31.33
CA MET A 30 3.54 -25.78 30.69
C MET A 30 3.63 -27.23 31.16
N ILE A 31 3.13 -27.52 32.36
CA ILE A 31 3.24 -28.84 33.01
C ILE A 31 1.89 -29.56 32.90
N PRO A 32 1.82 -30.73 32.23
CA PRO A 32 0.57 -31.48 32.02
C PRO A 32 0.20 -32.38 33.22
N ASP A 33 0.51 -31.95 34.44
CA ASP A 33 0.22 -32.73 35.64
C ASP A 33 -1.26 -32.69 36.01
N LEU A 34 -1.71 -33.76 36.69
CA LEU A 34 -3.04 -33.79 37.29
C LEU A 34 -3.00 -33.26 38.72
N PHE A 35 -3.97 -32.41 39.03
CA PHE A 35 -4.14 -31.78 40.33
C PHE A 35 -5.49 -32.16 40.96
N CYS A 36 -5.57 -32.06 42.30
CA CYS A 36 -6.85 -32.03 43.00
C CYS A 36 -7.60 -30.72 42.72
N GLN A 37 -8.88 -30.65 43.08
CA GLN A 37 -9.70 -29.47 42.79
C GLN A 37 -9.18 -28.22 43.50
N ASP A 38 -8.88 -28.35 44.80
CA ASP A 38 -8.47 -27.23 45.65
C ASP A 38 -7.12 -26.64 45.22
N PHE A 39 -6.12 -27.50 44.97
CA PHE A 39 -4.84 -27.04 44.45
C PHE A 39 -5.00 -26.38 43.08
N CYS A 40 -5.83 -26.94 42.19
CA CYS A 40 -6.07 -26.35 40.88
C CYS A 40 -6.70 -24.95 41.02
N VAL A 41 -7.71 -24.77 41.86
CA VAL A 41 -8.32 -23.46 42.14
C VAL A 41 -7.31 -22.48 42.72
N HIS A 42 -6.50 -22.92 43.70
CA HIS A 42 -5.48 -22.08 44.32
C HIS A 42 -4.40 -21.66 43.33
N ALA A 43 -3.84 -22.60 42.55
CA ALA A 43 -2.79 -22.35 41.59
C ALA A 43 -3.24 -21.39 40.47
N HIS A 44 -4.50 -21.49 40.04
CA HIS A 44 -5.07 -20.66 38.97
C HIS A 44 -5.77 -19.39 39.49
N SER A 45 -5.69 -19.08 40.80
CA SER A 45 -6.25 -17.84 41.36
C SER A 45 -5.65 -16.57 40.73
N ARG A 46 -4.42 -16.67 40.20
CA ARG A 46 -3.74 -15.60 39.44
C ARG A 46 -4.03 -15.65 37.94
N ASN A 47 -4.43 -16.82 37.42
CA ASN A 47 -4.75 -17.07 36.01
C ASN A 47 -6.19 -17.61 35.87
N PRO A 48 -7.22 -16.80 36.19
CA PRO A 48 -8.61 -17.27 36.24
C PRO A 48 -9.23 -17.55 34.85
N LEU A 49 -8.43 -17.42 33.78
CA LEU A 49 -8.83 -17.57 32.38
C LEU A 49 -8.07 -18.73 31.70
N ASP A 50 -7.48 -19.62 32.50
CA ASP A 50 -6.87 -20.85 31.99
C ASP A 50 -7.95 -21.92 31.77
N GLY A 51 -7.81 -22.68 30.69
CA GLY A 51 -8.69 -23.75 30.29
C GLY A 51 -8.36 -25.04 31.05
N ILE A 52 -9.34 -25.56 31.79
CA ILE A 52 -9.18 -26.76 32.60
C ILE A 52 -9.94 -27.94 31.98
N GLU A 53 -9.38 -29.13 32.09
CA GLU A 53 -10.03 -30.39 31.77
C GLU A 53 -10.08 -31.30 32.99
N ARG A 54 -11.24 -31.94 33.21
CA ARG A 54 -11.47 -32.93 34.24
C ARG A 54 -11.52 -34.33 33.62
N TRP A 55 -10.83 -35.27 34.23
CA TRP A 55 -10.92 -36.68 33.89
C TRP A 55 -12.21 -37.31 34.44
N ASP A 56 -13.01 -37.93 33.57
CA ASP A 56 -14.33 -38.52 33.89
C ASP A 56 -14.35 -40.05 34.02
N ALA A 57 -13.17 -40.66 34.26
CA ALA A 57 -12.86 -42.09 34.16
C ALA A 57 -12.55 -42.59 32.74
N THR A 58 -13.15 -42.01 31.69
CA THR A 58 -12.98 -42.47 30.30
C THR A 58 -12.22 -41.48 29.42
N LYS A 59 -12.45 -40.18 29.61
CA LYS A 59 -11.89 -39.10 28.79
C LYS A 59 -11.76 -37.81 29.60
N PHE A 60 -10.99 -36.90 29.06
CA PHE A 60 -10.98 -35.52 29.52
C PHE A 60 -12.21 -34.77 29.00
N LYS A 61 -12.91 -34.11 29.92
CA LYS A 61 -14.00 -33.17 29.63
C LYS A 61 -13.59 -31.79 30.09
N ARG A 62 -13.79 -30.78 29.24
CA ARG A 62 -13.63 -29.37 29.62
C ARG A 62 -14.49 -29.06 30.86
N THR A 63 -13.89 -28.35 31.81
CA THR A 63 -14.55 -27.75 32.96
C THR A 63 -14.08 -26.30 33.08
N SER A 64 -14.81 -25.46 33.81
CA SER A 64 -14.34 -24.10 34.09
C SER A 64 -13.84 -23.98 35.53
N LEU A 65 -12.90 -23.06 35.76
CA LEU A 65 -12.45 -22.72 37.12
C LEU A 65 -13.62 -22.21 37.98
N LYS A 66 -14.60 -21.56 37.37
CA LYS A 66 -15.86 -21.18 38.02
C LYS A 66 -16.64 -22.38 38.53
N ASP A 67 -16.81 -23.42 37.73
CA ASP A 67 -17.54 -24.64 38.15
C ASP A 67 -16.79 -25.40 39.26
N MET A 68 -15.47 -25.18 39.36
CA MET A 68 -14.61 -25.69 40.45
C MET A 68 -14.64 -24.82 41.70
N GLY A 69 -15.32 -23.66 41.67
CA GLY A 69 -15.49 -22.76 42.82
C GLY A 69 -14.62 -21.50 42.80
N LEU A 70 -13.77 -21.28 41.78
CA LEU A 70 -12.96 -20.07 41.69
C LEU A 70 -13.83 -18.84 41.47
N ARG A 71 -13.62 -17.83 42.31
CA ARG A 71 -14.24 -16.50 42.18
C ARG A 71 -13.15 -15.43 42.10
N VAL A 72 -13.36 -14.44 41.23
CA VAL A 72 -12.43 -13.33 41.02
C VAL A 72 -12.95 -12.11 41.77
N GLN A 73 -12.32 -11.81 42.91
CA GLN A 73 -12.55 -10.56 43.65
C GLN A 73 -11.90 -9.38 42.91
N LEU A 74 -12.69 -8.34 42.65
CA LEU A 74 -12.24 -7.07 42.09
C LEU A 74 -12.19 -5.98 43.16
N GLY A 75 -11.44 -4.90 42.89
CA GLY A 75 -11.34 -3.74 43.77
C GLY A 75 -10.40 -3.90 44.98
N HIS A 76 -9.81 -5.08 45.17
CA HIS A 76 -8.88 -5.39 46.26
C HIS A 76 -7.57 -6.00 45.73
N ARG A 77 -6.55 -6.08 46.59
CA ARG A 77 -5.31 -6.79 46.23
C ARG A 77 -5.57 -8.29 46.18
N HIS A 78 -4.70 -9.01 45.47
CA HIS A 78 -4.81 -10.46 45.35
C HIS A 78 -4.70 -11.13 46.73
N GLY A 79 -5.70 -11.96 47.06
CA GLY A 79 -5.79 -12.67 48.34
C GLY A 79 -6.59 -11.95 49.43
N GLU A 80 -6.91 -10.67 49.26
CA GLU A 80 -7.80 -9.94 50.17
C GLU A 80 -9.27 -10.32 49.91
N VAL A 81 -10.05 -10.38 50.99
CA VAL A 81 -11.49 -10.65 50.95
C VAL A 81 -12.25 -9.36 51.15
N CYS A 82 -13.26 -9.12 50.32
CA CYS A 82 -14.16 -7.97 50.48
C CYS A 82 -15.36 -8.36 51.35
N GLU A 83 -15.50 -7.72 52.51
CA GLU A 83 -16.64 -7.92 53.42
C GLU A 83 -17.97 -7.43 52.79
N MET A 84 -17.88 -6.44 51.89
CA MET A 84 -19.02 -5.86 51.16
C MET A 84 -19.00 -6.26 49.68
N SER A 85 -18.73 -7.55 49.41
CA SER A 85 -18.68 -8.06 48.04
C SER A 85 -20.06 -8.07 47.37
N ILE A 86 -20.10 -7.63 46.11
CA ILE A 86 -21.31 -7.63 45.28
C ILE A 86 -21.09 -8.63 44.14
N THR A 87 -21.76 -9.77 44.21
CA THR A 87 -21.68 -10.80 43.17
C THR A 87 -22.17 -10.29 41.82
N ALA A 88 -21.34 -10.48 40.79
CA ALA A 88 -21.70 -10.18 39.42
C ALA A 88 -22.74 -11.18 38.86
N HIS A 89 -23.23 -10.89 37.66
CA HIS A 89 -24.20 -11.75 36.99
C HIS A 89 -23.70 -13.20 36.84
N LYS A 90 -24.56 -14.20 37.08
CA LYS A 90 -24.19 -15.64 37.07
C LYS A 90 -23.64 -16.14 35.72
N LYS A 91 -23.79 -15.40 34.62
CA LYS A 91 -23.28 -15.74 33.29
C LYS A 91 -22.23 -14.72 32.81
N PHE A 92 -21.39 -14.22 33.72
CA PHE A 92 -20.36 -13.26 33.39
C PHE A 92 -19.31 -13.92 32.48
N LEU A 93 -19.03 -13.30 31.33
CA LEU A 93 -18.13 -13.86 30.32
C LEU A 93 -16.92 -12.98 30.08
N VAL A 94 -15.76 -13.59 29.95
CA VAL A 94 -14.50 -12.91 29.67
C VAL A 94 -13.90 -13.49 28.39
N ILE A 95 -13.69 -12.63 27.39
CA ILE A 95 -13.00 -12.96 26.15
C ILE A 95 -11.50 -12.79 26.37
N TYR A 96 -10.77 -13.90 26.26
CA TYR A 96 -9.32 -13.98 26.39
C TYR A 96 -8.67 -14.57 25.13
N THR A 97 -7.34 -14.57 25.07
CA THR A 97 -6.60 -15.00 23.88
C THR A 97 -6.71 -16.50 23.59
N ASN A 98 -7.04 -17.32 24.60
CA ASN A 98 -7.23 -18.78 24.49
C ASN A 98 -8.71 -19.20 24.41
N GLY A 99 -9.66 -18.25 24.36
CA GLY A 99 -11.09 -18.54 24.25
C GLY A 99 -11.99 -17.64 25.11
N ILE A 100 -13.24 -18.08 25.27
CA ILE A 100 -14.32 -17.37 25.95
C ILE A 100 -14.64 -18.11 27.26
N HIS A 101 -14.49 -17.43 28.38
CA HIS A 101 -14.55 -18.02 29.72
C HIS A 101 -15.77 -17.56 30.49
N ASN A 102 -16.44 -18.48 31.17
CA ASN A 102 -17.48 -18.18 32.15
C ASN A 102 -16.84 -18.06 33.53
N VAL A 103 -16.89 -16.87 34.11
CA VAL A 103 -16.15 -16.53 35.33
C VAL A 103 -17.13 -16.10 36.42
N ALA A 104 -16.91 -16.51 37.66
CA ALA A 104 -17.58 -15.89 38.81
C ALA A 104 -16.77 -14.67 39.24
N VAL A 105 -17.41 -13.51 39.25
CA VAL A 105 -16.77 -12.22 39.59
C VAL A 105 -17.50 -11.62 40.77
N ASP A 106 -16.75 -11.04 41.69
CA ASP A 106 -17.26 -10.28 42.83
C ASP A 106 -16.71 -8.85 42.75
N PHE A 107 -17.60 -7.87 42.61
CA PHE A 107 -17.25 -6.46 42.69
C PHE A 107 -17.07 -6.06 44.15
N CYS A 108 -16.17 -5.12 44.40
CA CYS A 108 -16.09 -4.48 45.72
C CYS A 108 -17.18 -3.41 45.84
N GLY A 109 -17.90 -3.45 46.96
CA GLY A 109 -18.90 -2.46 47.38
C GLY A 109 -18.53 -1.70 48.66
N CYS A 110 -17.24 -1.69 49.03
CA CYS A 110 -16.77 -0.92 50.19
C CYS A 110 -17.05 0.58 50.00
N VAL A 111 -17.29 1.27 51.12
CA VAL A 111 -17.86 2.63 51.17
C VAL A 111 -17.00 3.69 50.49
N ASP A 112 -15.69 3.48 50.43
CA ASP A 112 -14.78 4.43 49.79
C ASP A 112 -14.75 4.22 48.26
N GLU A 113 -15.75 4.81 47.58
CA GLU A 113 -15.83 4.83 46.12
C GLU A 113 -14.64 5.57 45.49
N SER A 114 -13.98 6.48 46.20
CA SER A 114 -12.80 7.18 45.71
C SER A 114 -11.59 6.26 45.56
N ILE A 115 -11.48 5.25 46.43
CA ILE A 115 -10.45 4.22 46.38
C ILE A 115 -10.85 3.10 45.43
N VAL A 116 -12.05 2.54 45.59
CA VAL A 116 -12.49 1.32 44.91
C VAL A 116 -12.97 1.57 43.49
N GLY A 117 -13.59 2.73 43.25
CA GLY A 117 -14.15 3.13 41.96
C GLY A 117 -15.38 2.32 41.53
N LEU A 118 -16.01 2.82 40.47
CA LEU A 118 -17.14 2.22 39.77
C LEU A 118 -16.79 0.82 39.24
N ARG A 119 -17.81 -0.03 39.01
CA ARG A 119 -17.67 -1.39 38.44
C ARG A 119 -16.76 -1.43 37.19
N ARG A 120 -16.91 -0.46 36.28
CA ARG A 120 -16.06 -0.32 35.09
C ARG A 120 -14.59 -0.04 35.44
N GLN A 121 -14.31 0.79 36.43
CA GLN A 121 -12.94 1.12 36.86
C GLN A 121 -12.29 -0.10 37.51
N GLN A 122 -13.02 -0.85 38.34
CA GLN A 122 -12.54 -2.10 38.92
C GLN A 122 -12.13 -3.12 37.85
N LEU A 123 -12.92 -3.25 36.77
CA LEU A 123 -12.58 -4.10 35.62
C LEU A 123 -11.38 -3.58 34.83
N LEU A 124 -11.34 -2.28 34.53
CA LEU A 124 -10.21 -1.66 33.82
C LEU A 124 -8.89 -1.80 34.61
N ARG A 125 -8.92 -1.69 35.94
CA ARG A 125 -7.77 -1.96 36.84
C ARG A 125 -7.31 -3.41 36.77
N ARG A 126 -8.21 -4.34 36.43
CA ARG A 126 -7.90 -5.76 36.14
C ARG A 126 -7.55 -6.00 34.67
N LEU A 127 -7.39 -4.95 33.86
CA LEU A 127 -7.13 -5.01 32.42
C LEU A 127 -8.24 -5.75 31.65
N TRP A 128 -9.47 -5.68 32.16
CA TRP A 128 -10.66 -6.23 31.53
C TRP A 128 -11.51 -5.07 31.02
N TYR A 129 -11.63 -4.94 29.71
CA TYR A 129 -12.43 -3.89 29.09
C TYR A 129 -13.90 -4.32 29.05
N PRO A 130 -14.80 -3.61 29.75
CA PRO A 130 -16.20 -4.00 29.80
C PRO A 130 -16.94 -3.63 28.51
N ALA A 131 -17.86 -4.48 28.05
CA ALA A 131 -18.70 -4.17 26.89
C ALA A 131 -19.80 -3.14 27.21
N THR A 132 -20.17 -2.98 28.48
CA THR A 132 -21.14 -2.02 29.01
C THR A 132 -20.60 -1.37 30.30
N HIS A 133 -20.95 -0.12 30.58
CA HIS A 133 -20.27 0.67 31.62
C HIS A 133 -20.98 0.70 32.99
N GLU A 134 -22.27 0.40 33.05
CA GLU A 134 -23.06 0.41 34.30
C GLU A 134 -23.11 -0.99 34.93
N GLU A 135 -23.68 -1.94 34.20
CA GLU A 135 -23.82 -3.34 34.62
C GLU A 135 -23.11 -4.28 33.65
N PRO A 136 -21.77 -4.37 33.73
CA PRO A 136 -21.00 -5.26 32.85
C PRO A 136 -21.36 -6.72 33.12
N GLN A 137 -21.67 -7.43 32.04
CA GLN A 137 -21.84 -8.89 32.05
C GLN A 137 -20.82 -9.58 31.15
N THR A 138 -20.12 -8.81 30.32
CA THR A 138 -19.13 -9.31 29.39
C THR A 138 -17.95 -8.35 29.33
N CYS A 139 -16.75 -8.92 29.27
CA CYS A 139 -15.51 -8.18 29.14
C CYS A 139 -14.62 -8.81 28.09
N THR A 140 -13.80 -7.99 27.45
CA THR A 140 -12.66 -8.45 26.66
C THR A 140 -11.39 -8.01 27.36
N THR A 141 -10.45 -8.92 27.58
CA THR A 141 -9.16 -8.56 28.17
C THR A 141 -8.38 -7.60 27.25
N PHE A 142 -7.54 -6.74 27.84
CA PHE A 142 -6.67 -5.85 27.07
C PHE A 142 -5.75 -6.67 26.16
N ARG A 143 -5.22 -7.80 26.64
CA ARG A 143 -4.38 -8.71 25.85
C ARG A 143 -5.11 -9.22 24.60
N ALA A 144 -6.39 -9.59 24.70
CA ALA A 144 -7.17 -10.03 23.54
C ALA A 144 -7.47 -8.86 22.57
N LEU A 145 -7.74 -7.67 23.08
CA LEU A 145 -7.93 -6.47 22.26
C LEU A 145 -6.65 -6.07 21.53
N GLU A 146 -5.51 -6.04 22.21
CA GLU A 146 -4.19 -5.74 21.65
C GLU A 146 -3.80 -6.76 20.58
N LEU A 147 -3.94 -8.05 20.87
CA LEU A 147 -3.69 -9.12 19.91
C LEU A 147 -4.56 -8.95 18.66
N PHE A 148 -5.86 -8.75 18.82
CA PHE A 148 -6.75 -8.54 17.67
C PHE A 148 -6.43 -7.24 16.91
N HIS A 149 -6.07 -6.18 17.63
CA HIS A 149 -5.69 -4.91 17.02
C HIS A 149 -4.51 -5.08 16.06
N VAL A 150 -3.42 -5.70 16.54
CA VAL A 150 -2.23 -5.98 15.72
C VAL A 150 -2.56 -6.90 14.55
N MET A 151 -3.33 -7.97 14.77
CA MET A 151 -3.70 -8.88 13.68
C MET A 151 -4.62 -8.23 12.64
N THR A 152 -5.46 -7.28 13.02
CA THR A 152 -6.25 -6.51 12.06
C THR A 152 -5.34 -5.59 11.25
N LEU A 153 -4.46 -4.85 11.92
CA LEU A 153 -3.62 -3.83 11.27
C LEU A 153 -2.55 -4.45 10.36
N GLN A 154 -1.88 -5.51 10.82
CA GLN A 154 -0.83 -6.21 10.08
C GLN A 154 -1.37 -7.32 9.18
N GLY A 155 -2.13 -8.25 9.77
CA GLY A 155 -2.62 -9.45 9.09
C GLY A 155 -3.94 -9.26 8.34
N LYS A 156 -4.58 -8.08 8.47
CA LYS A 156 -5.88 -7.77 7.87
C LYS A 156 -6.97 -8.77 8.25
N VAL A 157 -6.81 -9.40 9.43
CA VAL A 157 -7.72 -10.41 9.97
C VAL A 157 -9.07 -9.76 10.26
N THR A 158 -10.15 -10.37 9.78
CA THR A 158 -11.49 -9.86 10.03
C THR A 158 -11.92 -10.15 11.47
N THR A 159 -12.80 -9.31 12.01
CA THR A 159 -13.40 -9.57 13.33
C THR A 159 -14.09 -10.93 13.38
N TYR A 160 -14.75 -11.32 12.29
CA TYR A 160 -15.46 -12.59 12.18
C TYR A 160 -14.50 -13.78 12.32
N ASP A 161 -13.39 -13.78 11.58
CA ASP A 161 -12.43 -14.88 11.62
C ASP A 161 -11.74 -15.00 12.98
N PHE A 162 -11.36 -13.86 13.57
CA PHE A 162 -10.77 -13.85 14.91
C PHE A 162 -11.74 -14.38 15.97
N TYR A 163 -12.98 -13.89 15.98
CA TYR A 163 -13.99 -14.30 16.96
C TYR A 163 -14.36 -15.78 16.78
N THR A 164 -14.56 -16.24 15.54
CA THR A 164 -14.78 -17.66 15.23
C THR A 164 -13.61 -18.53 15.67
N GLY A 165 -12.37 -18.03 15.55
CA GLY A 165 -11.18 -18.67 16.10
C GLY A 165 -11.26 -18.86 17.61
N LEU A 166 -11.69 -17.83 18.35
CA LEU A 166 -11.90 -17.91 19.79
C LEU A 166 -13.01 -18.91 20.17
N GLU A 167 -14.10 -18.98 19.41
CA GLU A 167 -15.15 -19.98 19.61
C GLU A 167 -14.63 -21.40 19.42
N LYS A 168 -13.77 -21.63 18.41
CA LYS A 168 -13.11 -22.92 18.17
C LYS A 168 -12.09 -23.28 19.26
N LEU A 169 -11.37 -22.30 19.79
CA LEU A 169 -10.47 -22.52 20.95
C LEU A 169 -11.26 -22.84 22.22
N THR A 170 -12.46 -22.29 22.35
CA THR A 170 -13.38 -22.57 23.47
C THR A 170 -14.03 -23.95 23.33
N THR A 171 -14.51 -24.27 22.13
CA THR A 171 -15.24 -25.49 21.79
C THR A 171 -14.67 -26.09 20.51
N LYS A 172 -13.71 -27.01 20.64
CA LYS A 172 -12.96 -27.59 19.51
C LYS A 172 -13.83 -28.22 18.42
N SER A 173 -15.05 -28.67 18.74
CA SER A 173 -15.96 -29.35 17.81
C SER A 173 -17.10 -28.48 17.26
N GLY A 174 -17.33 -27.26 17.80
CA GLY A 174 -18.48 -26.43 17.46
C GLY A 174 -19.87 -27.00 17.85
N LEU A 175 -19.92 -28.19 18.47
CA LEU A 175 -21.17 -28.88 18.86
C LEU A 175 -21.83 -28.24 20.09
N VAL A 176 -21.04 -27.58 20.93
CA VAL A 176 -21.54 -26.80 22.07
C VAL A 176 -21.67 -25.35 21.61
N LYS A 177 -22.90 -24.86 21.45
CA LYS A 177 -23.14 -23.45 21.12
C LYS A 177 -22.70 -22.57 22.30
N VAL A 178 -21.57 -21.89 22.14
CA VAL A 178 -21.24 -20.74 22.99
C VAL A 178 -22.24 -19.64 22.67
N LYS A 179 -22.67 -18.88 23.69
CA LYS A 179 -23.54 -17.72 23.45
C LYS A 179 -22.79 -16.73 22.55
N ASP A 180 -23.44 -16.28 21.48
CA ASP A 180 -22.86 -15.33 20.53
C ASP A 180 -22.76 -13.93 21.16
N TRP A 181 -21.53 -13.44 21.28
CA TRP A 181 -21.17 -12.10 21.74
C TRP A 181 -20.36 -11.33 20.71
N TYR A 182 -20.36 -11.78 19.45
CA TYR A 182 -19.66 -11.15 18.35
C TYR A 182 -19.97 -9.65 18.25
N LYS A 183 -21.24 -9.27 18.40
CA LYS A 183 -21.67 -7.86 18.38
C LYS A 183 -21.12 -7.03 19.54
N ALA A 184 -20.99 -7.64 20.72
CA ALA A 184 -20.38 -6.97 21.87
C ALA A 184 -18.88 -6.79 21.63
N PHE A 185 -18.19 -7.83 21.16
CA PHE A 185 -16.78 -7.76 20.80
C PHE A 185 -16.49 -6.71 19.73
N MET A 186 -17.30 -6.62 18.67
CA MET A 186 -17.17 -5.58 17.65
C MET A 186 -17.26 -4.16 18.24
N ARG A 187 -18.23 -3.93 19.13
CA ARG A 187 -18.40 -2.63 19.80
C ARG A 187 -17.20 -2.30 20.70
N THR A 188 -16.75 -3.26 21.49
CA THR A 188 -15.58 -3.11 22.35
C THR A 188 -14.34 -2.79 21.52
N MET A 189 -14.13 -3.49 20.40
CA MET A 189 -12.99 -3.22 19.53
C MET A 189 -13.07 -1.84 18.89
N ARG A 190 -14.27 -1.42 18.45
CA ARG A 190 -14.48 -0.09 17.90
C ARG A 190 -14.11 1.01 18.91
N GLN A 191 -14.54 0.85 20.17
CA GLN A 191 -14.18 1.76 21.26
C GLN A 191 -12.68 1.72 21.57
N TRP A 192 -12.09 0.52 21.58
CA TRP A 192 -10.66 0.33 21.81
C TRP A 192 -9.79 1.07 20.79
N ARG A 193 -10.09 0.94 19.49
CA ARG A 193 -9.38 1.66 18.41
C ARG A 193 -9.43 3.16 18.63
N HIS A 194 -10.63 3.70 18.87
CA HIS A 194 -10.81 5.12 19.11
C HIS A 194 -10.03 5.62 20.35
N LEU A 195 -10.05 4.86 21.45
CA LEU A 195 -9.27 5.20 22.64
C LEU A 195 -7.75 5.12 22.40
N VAL A 196 -7.28 4.15 21.61
CA VAL A 196 -5.86 4.07 21.23
C VAL A 196 -5.45 5.28 20.39
N MET A 197 -6.30 5.71 19.45
CA MET A 197 -6.09 6.91 18.66
C MET A 197 -6.01 8.18 19.54
N LEU A 198 -6.95 8.36 20.47
CA LEU A 198 -6.93 9.46 21.43
C LEU A 198 -5.70 9.45 22.34
N LYS A 199 -5.27 8.27 22.81
CA LYS A 199 -4.04 8.10 23.60
C LYS A 199 -2.80 8.49 22.80
N ARG A 200 -2.72 8.08 21.53
CA ARG A 200 -1.61 8.47 20.63
C ARG A 200 -1.57 9.97 20.37
N GLY A 201 -2.74 10.59 20.21
CA GLY A 201 -2.86 12.05 20.08
C GLY A 201 -2.71 12.82 21.39
N GLY A 202 -2.48 12.15 22.53
CA GLY A 202 -2.30 12.81 23.83
C GLY A 202 -3.55 13.48 24.41
N ARG A 203 -4.74 13.32 23.79
CA ARG A 203 -5.97 14.04 24.19
C ARG A 203 -6.43 13.76 25.62
N GLY A 204 -6.07 12.59 26.18
CA GLY A 204 -6.38 12.26 27.57
C GLY A 204 -5.53 12.99 28.61
N ASN A 205 -4.43 13.63 28.17
CA ASN A 205 -3.51 14.40 29.01
C ASN A 205 -3.54 15.91 28.66
N ASP A 206 -4.42 16.33 27.74
CA ASP A 206 -4.62 17.75 27.45
C ASP A 206 -5.36 18.39 28.64
N GLY A 207 -4.71 19.34 29.29
CA GLY A 207 -5.28 20.10 30.42
C GLY A 207 -6.08 21.32 29.97
N ASP A 208 -5.95 21.73 28.71
CA ASP A 208 -6.52 22.95 28.15
C ASP A 208 -7.84 22.69 27.41
N HIS A 209 -7.94 21.58 26.67
CA HIS A 209 -9.15 21.23 25.91
C HIS A 209 -9.67 19.83 26.24
N LEU A 210 -10.99 19.71 26.26
CA LEU A 210 -11.67 18.42 26.42
C LEU A 210 -11.49 17.54 25.17
N VAL A 211 -11.73 16.23 25.32
CA VAL A 211 -11.72 15.29 24.17
C VAL A 211 -12.74 15.70 23.11
N ALA A 212 -13.90 16.24 23.51
CA ALA A 212 -14.93 16.71 22.60
C ALA A 212 -14.51 17.93 21.76
N GLU A 213 -13.46 18.63 22.16
CA GLU A 213 -12.93 19.82 21.47
C GLU A 213 -11.77 19.48 20.52
N THR A 214 -11.55 18.19 20.25
CA THR A 214 -10.55 17.72 19.27
C THR A 214 -10.85 18.30 17.89
N LYS A 215 -9.86 18.98 17.31
CA LYS A 215 -9.97 19.70 16.04
C LYS A 215 -9.84 18.76 14.83
N PRO A 216 -10.36 19.17 13.66
CA PRO A 216 -10.18 18.41 12.43
C PRO A 216 -8.72 18.06 12.15
N GLY A 217 -8.49 16.79 11.86
CA GLY A 217 -7.16 16.26 11.53
C GLY A 217 -6.13 16.27 12.66
N GLU A 218 -6.50 16.65 13.89
CA GLU A 218 -5.59 16.76 15.03
C GLU A 218 -4.99 15.39 15.44
N LEU A 219 -5.73 14.30 15.25
CA LEU A 219 -5.29 12.94 15.58
C LEU A 219 -4.49 12.27 14.45
N ALA A 220 -4.33 12.92 13.29
CA ALA A 220 -3.57 12.36 12.18
C ALA A 220 -2.06 12.40 12.48
N VAL A 221 -1.36 11.30 12.18
CA VAL A 221 0.10 11.26 12.24
C VAL A 221 0.63 11.96 10.98
N VAL A 222 1.22 13.14 11.15
CA VAL A 222 1.70 13.98 10.04
C VAL A 222 3.14 13.63 9.66
N CYS A 223 3.48 13.82 8.39
CA CYS A 223 4.85 13.63 7.92
C CYS A 223 5.77 14.76 8.42
N PRO A 224 6.77 14.49 9.28
CA PRO A 224 7.63 15.54 9.84
C PRO A 224 8.62 16.12 8.81
N ALA A 225 8.84 15.42 7.68
CA ALA A 225 9.73 15.85 6.61
C ALA A 225 9.01 16.64 5.50
N CYS A 226 7.67 16.59 5.44
CA CYS A 226 6.91 17.41 4.50
C CYS A 226 6.84 18.87 5.06
N PRO A 227 6.90 19.93 4.22
CA PRO A 227 6.96 21.33 4.65
C PRO A 227 5.77 21.76 5.53
N GLN A 228 6.05 22.41 6.66
CA GLN A 228 5.08 22.87 7.65
C GLN A 228 5.47 24.26 8.20
N PRO A 229 4.77 25.33 7.79
CA PRO A 229 4.99 26.68 8.30
C PRO A 229 4.92 26.74 9.83
N GLY A 230 5.88 27.44 10.45
CA GLY A 230 5.97 27.56 11.91
C GLY A 230 6.47 26.31 12.66
N VAL A 231 6.74 25.21 11.95
CA VAL A 231 7.21 23.94 12.55
C VAL A 231 8.61 23.58 12.06
N ASN A 232 8.77 23.37 10.75
CA ASN A 232 10.03 22.91 10.16
C ASN A 232 10.50 23.77 8.98
N LEU A 233 9.85 24.91 8.74
CA LEU A 233 10.28 25.91 7.76
C LEU A 233 10.96 27.09 8.45
N PRO A 234 12.03 27.67 7.86
CA PRO A 234 12.67 28.87 8.38
C PRO A 234 11.74 30.08 8.26
N ALA A 235 11.87 31.09 9.14
CA ALA A 235 10.93 32.23 9.19
C ALA A 235 10.82 33.02 7.86
N ASN A 236 11.88 33.04 7.06
CA ASN A 236 11.96 33.74 5.78
C ASN A 236 11.60 32.87 4.56
N TRP A 237 10.98 31.69 4.76
CA TRP A 237 10.67 30.75 3.68
C TRP A 237 9.80 31.35 2.56
N GLU A 238 8.87 32.25 2.90
CA GLU A 238 8.00 32.95 1.92
C GLU A 238 8.78 33.89 1.00
N THR A 239 9.80 34.53 1.56
CA THR A 239 10.70 35.47 0.88
C THR A 239 11.93 34.80 0.29
N ALA A 240 12.01 33.46 0.36
CA ALA A 240 13.16 32.72 -0.15
C ALA A 240 13.38 33.00 -1.64
N SER A 241 14.66 33.03 -2.02
CA SER A 241 15.10 33.26 -3.39
C SER A 241 14.45 32.25 -4.34
N GLY A 242 14.26 32.64 -5.60
CA GLY A 242 13.66 31.76 -6.61
C GLY A 242 14.37 30.40 -6.74
N GLU A 243 15.68 30.38 -6.47
CA GLU A 243 16.52 29.18 -6.52
C GLU A 243 16.33 28.24 -5.33
N GLU A 244 15.84 28.72 -4.18
CA GLU A 244 15.69 27.91 -2.95
C GLU A 244 14.24 27.49 -2.68
N ARG A 245 13.26 28.12 -3.34
CA ARG A 245 11.83 27.81 -3.17
C ARG A 245 11.48 26.35 -3.36
N PHE A 246 12.24 25.60 -4.16
CA PHE A 246 12.01 24.16 -4.37
C PHE A 246 12.12 23.33 -3.09
N LEU A 247 12.89 23.79 -2.10
CA LEU A 247 13.06 23.13 -0.81
C LEU A 247 11.75 23.07 -0.01
N TYR A 248 10.84 24.01 -0.27
CA TYR A 248 9.59 24.17 0.47
C TYR A 248 8.36 23.67 -0.30
N ILE A 249 8.56 23.00 -1.43
CA ILE A 249 7.46 22.42 -2.21
C ILE A 249 6.91 21.16 -1.52
N LEU A 250 5.59 21.14 -1.36
CA LEU A 250 4.83 19.98 -0.91
C LEU A 250 4.30 19.20 -2.12
N TYR A 251 4.65 17.91 -2.20
CA TYR A 251 4.14 17.01 -3.23
C TYR A 251 2.98 16.21 -2.67
N ILE A 252 1.81 16.34 -3.28
CA ILE A 252 0.63 15.56 -2.92
C ILE A 252 0.22 14.71 -4.11
N ALA A 253 0.18 13.40 -3.90
CA ALA A 253 -0.42 12.48 -4.84
C ALA A 253 -1.88 12.29 -4.44
N ILE A 254 -2.78 12.35 -5.40
CA ILE A 254 -4.22 12.20 -5.24
C ILE A 254 -4.68 11.09 -6.17
N ASP A 255 -5.40 10.13 -5.63
CA ASP A 255 -5.93 9.01 -6.41
C ASP A 255 -7.19 8.44 -5.74
N THR A 256 -7.88 7.56 -6.47
CA THR A 256 -9.07 6.86 -6.02
C THR A 256 -9.02 5.36 -6.06
N CYS A 257 -9.51 4.75 -4.99
CA CYS A 257 -9.71 3.32 -4.90
C CYS A 257 -11.18 2.91 -5.02
N PHE A 258 -11.56 2.36 -6.17
CA PHE A 258 -12.89 1.77 -6.42
C PHE A 258 -13.10 0.38 -5.80
N ARG A 259 -12.07 -0.19 -5.19
CA ARG A 259 -12.19 -1.45 -4.44
C ARG A 259 -12.80 -1.20 -3.07
N LEU A 260 -12.53 -0.04 -2.45
CA LEU A 260 -13.03 0.38 -1.14
C LEU A 260 -14.49 0.88 -1.19
N LYS A 261 -15.38 0.15 -1.85
CA LYS A 261 -16.82 0.46 -1.91
C LYS A 261 -17.54 0.11 -0.61
N ARG A 262 -18.60 0.85 -0.26
CA ARG A 262 -19.45 0.58 0.92
C ARG A 262 -20.90 0.33 0.50
N ARG A 263 -21.50 -0.77 0.94
CA ARG A 263 -22.93 -1.03 0.70
C ARG A 263 -23.82 -0.15 1.57
N LEU A 264 -25.01 0.17 1.08
CA LEU A 264 -26.00 0.94 1.82
C LEU A 264 -26.73 0.06 2.84
N VAL A 265 -26.04 -0.35 3.91
CA VAL A 265 -26.55 -1.26 4.95
C VAL A 265 -26.97 -0.55 6.26
N SER A 266 -26.55 0.70 6.45
CA SER A 266 -26.81 1.52 7.64
C SER A 266 -26.80 3.02 7.30
N SER A 267 -27.02 3.87 8.31
CA SER A 267 -26.99 5.34 8.23
C SER A 267 -26.19 5.94 9.39
N GLU A 268 -25.74 7.20 9.25
CA GLU A 268 -25.04 7.94 10.31
C GLU A 268 -25.83 7.95 11.63
N LYS A 269 -27.16 8.07 11.57
CA LYS A 269 -28.00 8.06 12.77
C LYS A 269 -27.91 6.73 13.54
N LYS A 270 -27.74 5.60 12.84
CA LYS A 270 -27.67 4.25 13.43
C LYS A 270 -26.26 3.81 13.78
N ASP A 271 -25.27 4.28 13.03
CA ASP A 271 -23.86 3.96 13.18
C ASP A 271 -23.01 5.22 12.96
N PRO A 272 -23.07 6.20 13.88
CA PRO A 272 -22.29 7.43 13.78
C PRO A 272 -20.81 7.12 14.04
N GLY A 273 -19.88 7.78 13.37
CA GLY A 273 -18.44 7.68 13.67
C GLY A 273 -18.11 8.22 15.06
N PHE A 274 -17.05 7.71 15.71
CA PHE A 274 -16.65 8.23 17.04
C PHE A 274 -15.84 9.52 16.96
N GLY A 275 -15.13 9.72 15.85
CA GLY A 275 -14.32 10.92 15.62
C GLY A 275 -14.13 11.18 14.13
N THR A 276 -15.17 10.96 13.31
CA THR A 276 -15.09 11.25 11.87
C THR A 276 -14.69 12.72 11.67
N GLY A 277 -13.61 12.94 10.95
CA GLY A 277 -13.02 14.28 10.79
C GLY A 277 -11.81 14.56 11.69
N TRP A 278 -11.61 13.82 12.79
CA TRP A 278 -10.51 14.06 13.71
C TRP A 278 -9.16 13.56 13.19
N SER A 279 -9.14 12.70 12.17
CA SER A 279 -7.90 12.14 11.61
C SER A 279 -7.80 12.25 10.08
N TYR A 280 -8.04 11.18 9.31
CA TYR A 280 -7.80 11.14 7.86
C TYR A 280 -9.06 11.36 7.04
N PHE A 281 -10.22 10.85 7.45
CA PHE A 281 -11.48 11.22 6.81
C PHE A 281 -11.80 12.70 7.00
N THR A 282 -12.41 13.31 5.98
CA THR A 282 -12.96 14.68 6.06
C THR A 282 -14.21 14.73 6.96
N GLU A 283 -14.42 15.84 7.67
CA GLU A 283 -15.59 16.10 8.50
C GLU A 283 -16.91 16.01 7.72
N ASP A 284 -17.81 15.14 8.18
CA ASP A 284 -19.00 14.72 7.44
C ASP A 284 -20.15 15.76 7.36
N PRO A 285 -20.30 16.82 8.18
CA PRO A 285 -21.39 17.79 7.93
C PRO A 285 -21.08 18.93 6.92
N PRO A 286 -19.98 19.71 7.06
CA PRO A 286 -19.68 20.80 6.12
C PRO A 286 -19.36 20.29 4.71
N PHE A 287 -18.68 19.14 4.63
CA PHE A 287 -18.33 18.51 3.38
C PHE A 287 -19.56 18.02 2.61
N GLN A 288 -20.54 17.43 3.30
CA GLN A 288 -21.82 17.05 2.66
C GLN A 288 -22.58 18.28 2.16
N LYS A 289 -22.55 19.40 2.90
CA LYS A 289 -23.14 20.66 2.43
C LYS A 289 -22.44 21.18 1.17
N TYR A 290 -21.13 21.05 1.09
CA TYR A 290 -20.36 21.39 -0.11
C TYR A 290 -20.70 20.46 -1.29
N LEU A 291 -20.73 19.14 -1.08
CA LEU A 291 -21.12 18.15 -2.09
C LEU A 291 -22.49 18.46 -2.72
N LEU A 292 -23.45 18.96 -1.92
CA LEU A 292 -24.76 19.39 -2.42
C LEU A 292 -24.70 20.63 -3.32
N SER A 293 -23.66 21.46 -3.19
CA SER A 293 -23.47 22.66 -4.02
C SER A 293 -22.80 22.38 -5.37
N VAL A 294 -22.14 21.22 -5.53
CA VAL A 294 -21.36 20.84 -6.73
C VAL A 294 -22.11 19.83 -7.61
N THR A 295 -23.43 19.71 -7.44
CA THR A 295 -24.23 18.76 -8.21
C THR A 295 -24.25 19.10 -9.71
N ASP A 296 -24.10 18.07 -10.56
CA ASP A 296 -24.30 18.05 -12.03
C ASP A 296 -23.13 18.31 -12.99
N GLN A 297 -21.86 18.23 -12.54
CA GLN A 297 -20.74 18.20 -13.49
C GLN A 297 -20.55 16.80 -14.10
N LYS A 298 -20.93 16.63 -15.37
CA LYS A 298 -20.62 15.42 -16.15
C LYS A 298 -19.15 15.50 -16.54
N GLU A 299 -18.33 14.59 -16.02
CA GLU A 299 -16.90 14.58 -16.29
C GLU A 299 -16.67 14.14 -17.74
N MET A 300 -16.16 15.05 -18.57
CA MET A 300 -15.77 14.79 -19.94
C MET A 300 -14.24 14.76 -20.00
N SER A 301 -13.64 13.59 -20.23
CA SER A 301 -12.21 13.52 -20.50
C SER A 301 -11.91 14.02 -21.91
N THR A 302 -11.44 15.26 -22.01
CA THR A 302 -10.90 15.80 -23.26
C THR A 302 -9.55 15.16 -23.63
N CYS A 303 -8.89 14.51 -22.66
CA CYS A 303 -7.51 14.07 -22.76
C CYS A 303 -7.31 12.57 -23.10
N ILE A 304 -8.25 11.66 -22.78
CA ILE A 304 -8.15 10.21 -23.12
C ILE A 304 -9.53 9.62 -23.41
N SER A 305 -9.61 8.69 -24.36
CA SER A 305 -10.68 7.67 -24.47
C SER A 305 -10.42 6.57 -23.42
N LEU A 306 -10.53 6.90 -22.13
CA LEU A 306 -10.27 5.94 -21.06
C LEU A 306 -11.54 5.12 -20.84
N ALA A 307 -11.47 3.84 -21.21
CA ALA A 307 -12.48 2.87 -20.80
C ALA A 307 -12.68 2.85 -19.26
N ALA A 308 -11.68 3.28 -18.48
CA ALA A 308 -11.77 3.40 -17.02
C ALA A 308 -12.72 4.52 -16.56
N LEU A 309 -12.71 5.68 -17.22
CA LEU A 309 -13.61 6.81 -16.92
C LEU A 309 -15.05 6.49 -17.35
N ASP A 310 -15.22 5.89 -18.53
CA ASP A 310 -16.53 5.40 -18.96
C ASP A 310 -17.05 4.29 -18.04
N TYR A 311 -16.18 3.40 -17.56
CA TYR A 311 -16.51 2.38 -16.56
C TYR A 311 -16.82 2.98 -15.17
N ALA A 312 -16.09 4.01 -14.74
CA ALA A 312 -16.32 4.72 -13.48
C ALA A 312 -17.66 5.48 -13.48
N ASN A 313 -17.99 6.12 -14.60
CA ASN A 313 -19.25 6.83 -14.81
C ASN A 313 -20.46 5.90 -14.96
N THR A 314 -20.26 4.66 -15.44
CA THR A 314 -21.34 3.68 -15.66
C THR A 314 -21.54 2.70 -14.50
N LYS A 315 -20.63 2.65 -13.52
CA LYS A 315 -20.71 1.70 -12.40
C LYS A 315 -21.95 1.97 -11.54
N PHE A 316 -22.88 1.02 -11.57
CA PHE A 316 -24.15 1.03 -10.84
C PHE A 316 -23.99 1.47 -9.38
N SER A 317 -24.44 2.69 -9.07
CA SER A 317 -24.52 3.26 -7.71
C SER A 317 -25.63 2.64 -6.86
N ARG A 318 -26.52 1.83 -7.47
CA ARG A 318 -27.68 1.25 -6.79
C ARG A 318 -27.24 0.22 -5.74
N GLY A 319 -27.58 0.47 -4.49
CA GLY A 319 -27.27 -0.40 -3.35
C GLY A 319 -25.92 -0.11 -2.65
N TYR A 320 -25.17 0.89 -3.12
CA TYR A 320 -23.96 1.38 -2.46
C TYR A 320 -24.21 2.73 -1.79
N GLY A 321 -23.65 2.90 -0.60
CA GLY A 321 -23.60 4.19 0.10
C GLY A 321 -22.30 4.97 -0.17
N SER A 322 -21.31 4.32 -0.79
CA SER A 322 -20.10 4.95 -1.35
C SER A 322 -19.52 4.01 -2.43
N THR A 323 -19.09 4.58 -3.56
CA THR A 323 -18.55 3.83 -4.71
C THR A 323 -17.05 3.55 -4.63
N GLY A 324 -16.36 4.19 -3.68
CA GLY A 324 -14.91 4.09 -3.48
C GLY A 324 -14.42 5.11 -2.45
N VAL A 325 -13.11 5.29 -2.37
CA VAL A 325 -12.47 6.30 -1.52
C VAL A 325 -11.45 7.08 -2.34
N GLY A 326 -11.48 8.41 -2.25
CA GLY A 326 -10.40 9.28 -2.69
C GLY A 326 -9.41 9.50 -1.54
N LEU A 327 -8.12 9.55 -1.85
CA LEU A 327 -7.04 9.73 -0.89
C LEU A 327 -6.00 10.72 -1.39
N GLY A 328 -5.53 11.58 -0.50
CA GLY A 328 -4.38 12.45 -0.70
C GLY A 328 -3.22 12.03 0.20
N VAL A 329 -2.02 11.89 -0.37
CA VAL A 329 -0.82 11.46 0.37
C VAL A 329 0.39 12.35 0.05
N CYS A 330 1.30 12.55 1.00
CA CYS A 330 2.62 13.15 0.76
C CYS A 330 3.39 12.23 -0.21
N ALA A 331 3.52 12.59 -1.49
CA ALA A 331 4.03 11.70 -2.55
C ALA A 331 5.48 11.24 -2.32
N ARG A 332 6.26 11.99 -1.51
CA ARG A 332 7.66 11.67 -1.21
C ARG A 332 7.85 10.62 -0.12
N HIS A 333 6.94 10.59 0.85
CA HIS A 333 7.09 9.78 2.06
C HIS A 333 5.89 8.88 2.32
N GLU A 334 4.88 8.95 1.46
CA GLU A 334 3.66 8.13 1.44
C GLU A 334 2.81 8.24 2.70
N PHE A 335 2.86 9.39 3.40
CA PHE A 335 1.96 9.65 4.53
C PHE A 335 0.61 10.08 4.00
N VAL A 336 -0.46 9.46 4.51
CA VAL A 336 -1.83 9.93 4.29
C VAL A 336 -2.00 11.31 4.93
N GLN A 337 -2.56 12.26 4.18
CA GLN A 337 -2.78 13.62 4.67
C GLN A 337 -3.90 13.65 5.70
N ARG A 338 -3.77 14.53 6.70
CA ARG A 338 -4.86 14.84 7.63
C ARG A 338 -6.07 15.34 6.84
N ASN A 339 -7.26 14.83 7.14
CA ASN A 339 -8.48 15.04 6.36
C ASN A 339 -8.36 14.76 4.85
N GLY A 340 -7.32 14.05 4.40
CA GLY A 340 -7.05 13.76 2.99
C GLY A 340 -7.83 12.58 2.43
N ALA A 341 -8.78 11.98 3.16
CA ALA A 341 -9.63 10.90 2.70
C ALA A 341 -11.10 11.34 2.58
N ALA A 342 -11.76 10.91 1.50
CA ALA A 342 -13.17 11.18 1.26
C ALA A 342 -13.88 10.00 0.60
N ASP A 343 -15.15 9.78 0.97
CA ASP A 343 -15.99 8.79 0.32
C ASP A 343 -16.52 9.29 -1.03
N LEU A 344 -16.47 8.42 -2.05
CA LEU A 344 -16.95 8.75 -3.39
C LEU A 344 -18.46 8.55 -3.50
N GLN A 345 -19.15 9.58 -4.00
CA GLN A 345 -20.60 9.53 -4.22
C GLN A 345 -20.97 8.90 -5.58
N ARG A 346 -20.22 9.23 -6.64
CA ARG A 346 -20.33 8.65 -8.00
C ARG A 346 -19.02 8.81 -8.79
N GLY A 347 -18.53 7.73 -9.41
CA GLY A 347 -17.36 7.78 -10.31
C GLY A 347 -16.09 8.29 -9.63
N GLU A 348 -15.21 8.94 -10.39
CA GLU A 348 -13.97 9.62 -9.93
C GLU A 348 -14.24 11.05 -9.42
N ARG A 349 -15.48 11.36 -9.01
CA ARG A 349 -15.78 12.65 -8.37
C ARG A 349 -15.16 12.68 -6.97
N ASN A 350 -13.93 13.19 -6.94
CA ASN A 350 -13.06 13.15 -5.77
C ASN A 350 -13.00 14.54 -5.15
N GLU A 351 -13.98 14.85 -4.33
CA GLU A 351 -13.92 16.06 -3.52
C GLU A 351 -13.09 15.75 -2.27
N ILE A 352 -11.76 15.70 -2.40
CA ILE A 352 -10.86 15.52 -1.25
C ILE A 352 -10.53 16.89 -0.69
N ARG A 353 -10.69 17.07 0.63
CA ARG A 353 -10.27 18.30 1.29
C ARG A 353 -8.77 18.27 1.56
N LEU A 354 -8.04 19.17 0.92
CA LEU A 354 -6.64 19.43 1.23
C LEU A 354 -6.53 20.91 1.63
N ASP A 355 -5.96 21.18 2.80
CA ASP A 355 -5.71 22.56 3.24
C ASP A 355 -4.48 23.10 2.49
N LEU A 356 -4.72 23.61 1.28
CA LEU A 356 -3.69 24.17 0.40
C LEU A 356 -3.92 25.66 0.17
N ILE A 357 -2.83 26.42 0.12
CA ILE A 357 -2.86 27.83 -0.26
C ILE A 357 -2.98 27.88 -1.79
N LEU A 358 -4.19 28.19 -2.29
CA LEU A 358 -4.56 28.15 -3.73
C LEU A 358 -3.66 28.96 -4.67
N LYS A 359 -2.85 29.92 -4.17
CA LYS A 359 -1.92 30.71 -4.99
C LYS A 359 -0.64 29.97 -5.41
N LEU A 360 -0.42 28.72 -4.98
CA LEU A 360 0.86 28.00 -5.13
C LEU A 360 0.73 26.54 -5.61
N VAL A 361 -0.39 26.16 -6.23
CA VAL A 361 -0.65 24.77 -6.63
C VAL A 361 -0.39 24.57 -8.13
N THR A 362 0.48 23.61 -8.46
CA THR A 362 0.71 23.14 -9.83
C THR A 362 0.19 21.72 -9.98
N PHE A 363 -0.77 21.52 -10.89
CA PHE A 363 -1.27 20.19 -11.22
C PHE A 363 -0.37 19.52 -12.27
N VAL A 364 -0.06 18.26 -12.04
CA VAL A 364 0.84 17.44 -12.85
C VAL A 364 0.32 16.01 -12.88
N ILE A 365 0.74 15.27 -13.89
CA ILE A 365 0.43 13.84 -14.03
C ILE A 365 1.72 13.05 -13.73
N PRO A 366 1.66 11.99 -12.89
CA PRO A 366 2.81 11.15 -12.57
C PRO A 366 3.54 10.62 -13.80
N LYS A 367 4.83 10.34 -13.65
CA LYS A 367 5.74 10.07 -14.78
C LYS A 367 5.38 8.82 -15.57
N LEU A 368 4.81 7.80 -14.93
CA LEU A 368 4.39 6.59 -15.64
C LEU A 368 3.03 6.80 -16.29
N HIS A 369 2.10 7.45 -15.58
CA HIS A 369 0.75 7.68 -16.04
C HIS A 369 0.66 8.63 -17.24
N ILE A 370 1.52 9.67 -17.30
CA ILE A 370 1.45 10.72 -18.33
C ILE A 370 1.58 10.19 -19.76
N TYR A 371 2.31 9.10 -19.99
CA TYR A 371 2.46 8.50 -21.32
C TYR A 371 1.15 7.91 -21.87
N GLY A 372 0.17 7.63 -21.01
CA GLY A 372 -1.18 7.22 -21.42
C GLY A 372 -2.05 8.39 -21.92
N HIS A 373 -1.61 9.63 -21.74
CA HIS A 373 -2.33 10.83 -22.16
C HIS A 373 -1.95 11.29 -23.57
N LYS A 374 -2.83 12.08 -24.21
CA LYS A 374 -2.52 12.77 -25.48
C LYS A 374 -1.28 13.66 -25.35
N LEU A 375 -0.56 13.86 -26.45
CA LEU A 375 0.66 14.67 -26.51
C LEU A 375 0.53 16.04 -25.82
N LEU A 376 -0.59 16.75 -26.01
CA LEU A 376 -0.82 18.04 -25.37
C LEU A 376 -0.79 17.96 -23.83
N CYS A 377 -1.35 16.89 -23.25
CA CYS A 377 -1.28 16.66 -21.81
C CYS A 377 0.14 16.30 -21.37
N GLN A 378 0.89 15.54 -22.18
CA GLN A 378 2.31 15.23 -21.91
C GLN A 378 3.18 16.48 -21.89
N LEU A 379 2.90 17.45 -22.77
CA LEU A 379 3.64 18.71 -22.82
C LEU A 379 3.29 19.64 -21.65
N ASN A 380 2.03 19.68 -21.22
CA ASN A 380 1.55 20.66 -20.25
C ASN A 380 1.57 20.17 -18.78
N PHE A 381 1.45 18.87 -18.55
CA PHE A 381 1.30 18.30 -17.20
C PHE A 381 2.40 17.29 -16.83
N SER A 382 3.42 17.12 -17.67
CA SER A 382 4.53 16.21 -17.35
C SER A 382 5.35 16.72 -16.17
N LEU A 383 5.45 15.87 -15.16
CA LEU A 383 6.32 16.09 -14.01
C LEU A 383 7.81 16.21 -14.39
N ASN A 384 8.22 15.68 -15.55
CA ASN A 384 9.61 15.83 -16.02
C ASN A 384 9.93 17.26 -16.49
N PHE A 385 8.92 17.99 -16.98
CA PHE A 385 9.08 19.37 -17.48
C PHE A 385 8.64 20.40 -16.46
N THR A 386 8.16 19.97 -15.29
CA THR A 386 7.74 20.87 -14.22
C THR A 386 8.98 21.40 -13.51
N PRO A 387 9.21 22.73 -13.52
CA PRO A 387 10.35 23.32 -12.85
C PRO A 387 10.33 22.93 -11.38
N ARG A 388 11.51 22.62 -10.82
CA ARG A 388 11.70 22.36 -9.39
C ARG A 388 10.99 21.10 -8.86
N ALA A 389 10.40 20.27 -9.72
CA ALA A 389 9.73 19.02 -9.36
C ALA A 389 10.67 17.90 -8.87
N THR A 390 12.00 18.11 -8.96
CA THR A 390 13.04 17.14 -8.59
C THR A 390 12.86 15.76 -9.27
N ARG A 391 13.66 14.75 -8.87
CA ARG A 391 13.55 13.40 -9.43
C ARG A 391 12.61 12.53 -8.57
N THR A 392 11.31 12.81 -8.63
CA THR A 392 10.24 11.97 -8.04
C THR A 392 9.38 11.34 -9.14
N ASP A 393 8.80 10.16 -8.91
CA ASP A 393 7.87 9.51 -9.84
C ASP A 393 6.43 10.01 -9.70
N GLY A 394 6.05 10.43 -8.49
CA GLY A 394 4.69 10.84 -8.15
C GLY A 394 3.73 9.68 -7.84
N GLU A 395 4.23 8.44 -7.78
CA GLU A 395 3.42 7.21 -7.71
C GLU A 395 3.29 6.65 -6.27
N GLY A 396 3.77 7.39 -5.26
CA GLY A 396 3.79 6.94 -3.86
C GLY A 396 2.42 6.61 -3.26
N ILE A 397 1.31 6.99 -3.90
CA ILE A 397 -0.05 6.67 -3.45
C ILE A 397 -0.45 5.21 -3.69
N GLU A 398 0.22 4.50 -4.61
CA GLU A 398 -0.05 3.09 -4.87
C GLU A 398 0.36 2.19 -3.70
N CYS A 399 1.36 2.60 -2.91
CA CYS A 399 1.81 1.88 -1.72
C CYS A 399 0.75 1.80 -0.60
N PRO A 400 0.14 2.91 -0.14
CA PRO A 400 -0.97 2.85 0.82
C PRO A 400 -2.19 2.11 0.24
N TRP A 401 -2.44 2.18 -1.07
CA TRP A 401 -3.47 1.38 -1.72
C TRP A 401 -3.22 -0.12 -1.65
N ALA A 402 -1.99 -0.56 -1.90
CA ALA A 402 -1.59 -1.95 -1.72
C ALA A 402 -1.77 -2.39 -0.26
N ASN A 403 -1.48 -1.52 0.72
CA ASN A 403 -1.66 -1.84 2.14
C ASN A 403 -3.13 -1.97 2.56
N ILE A 404 -4.00 -1.04 2.14
CA ILE A 404 -5.41 -1.01 2.55
C ILE A 404 -6.30 -1.93 1.72
N GLY A 405 -5.88 -2.29 0.50
CA GLY A 405 -6.64 -3.13 -0.43
C GLY A 405 -7.26 -4.40 0.19
N PRO A 406 -6.54 -5.18 1.02
CA PRO A 406 -7.09 -6.40 1.62
C PRO A 406 -8.28 -6.18 2.56
N VAL A 407 -8.46 -4.99 3.14
CA VAL A 407 -9.62 -4.71 4.03
C VAL A 407 -10.86 -4.24 3.28
N ALA A 408 -10.78 -4.12 1.95
CA ALA A 408 -11.90 -3.65 1.13
C ALA A 408 -13.15 -4.53 1.27
N THR A 409 -12.99 -5.85 1.41
CA THR A 409 -14.13 -6.77 1.55
C THR A 409 -14.80 -6.69 2.91
N SER A 410 -14.03 -6.59 4.00
CA SER A 410 -14.56 -6.50 5.36
C SER A 410 -15.22 -5.15 5.64
N THR A 411 -14.64 -4.07 5.13
CA THR A 411 -15.18 -2.71 5.29
C THR A 411 -16.41 -2.45 4.42
N ARG A 412 -16.62 -3.20 3.34
CA ARG A 412 -17.76 -3.02 2.43
C ARG A 412 -19.13 -3.22 3.09
N GLU A 413 -19.21 -4.14 4.04
CA GLU A 413 -20.45 -4.47 4.75
C GLU A 413 -20.62 -3.68 6.06
N MET A 414 -19.71 -2.75 6.36
CA MET A 414 -19.80 -1.90 7.56
C MET A 414 -20.76 -0.72 7.34
N GLY A 415 -21.37 -0.27 8.44
CA GLY A 415 -22.02 1.02 8.47
C GLY A 415 -21.00 2.16 8.33
N PRO A 416 -21.45 3.40 8.09
CA PRO A 416 -20.55 4.47 7.71
C PRO A 416 -19.56 4.84 8.82
N GLY A 417 -20.03 5.06 10.06
CA GLY A 417 -19.15 5.38 11.19
C GLY A 417 -18.17 4.27 11.53
N SER A 418 -18.64 3.02 11.59
CA SER A 418 -17.76 1.87 11.84
C SER A 418 -16.70 1.69 10.75
N ARG A 419 -17.03 2.03 9.50
CA ARG A 419 -16.08 1.99 8.37
C ARG A 419 -15.02 3.09 8.49
N HIS A 420 -15.43 4.33 8.74
CA HIS A 420 -14.49 5.45 8.93
C HIS A 420 -13.53 5.16 10.08
N ASP A 421 -14.05 4.77 11.26
CA ASP A 421 -13.19 4.43 12.41
C ASP A 421 -12.20 3.31 12.07
N THR A 422 -12.60 2.33 11.25
CA THR A 422 -11.71 1.21 10.86
C THR A 422 -10.64 1.66 9.88
N LEU A 423 -10.99 2.43 8.87
CA LEU A 423 -10.04 2.90 7.85
C LEU A 423 -9.08 3.95 8.41
N ASP A 424 -9.56 4.88 9.25
CA ASP A 424 -8.73 5.83 9.99
C ASP A 424 -7.69 5.12 10.87
N ASP A 425 -8.09 4.04 11.55
CA ASP A 425 -7.17 3.21 12.34
C ASP A 425 -6.06 2.56 11.48
N HIS A 426 -6.41 2.10 10.27
CA HIS A 426 -5.45 1.51 9.35
C HIS A 426 -4.48 2.53 8.77
N TRP A 427 -4.97 3.70 8.33
CA TRP A 427 -4.09 4.78 7.87
C TRP A 427 -3.28 5.38 9.01
N GLY A 428 -3.83 5.41 10.22
CA GLY A 428 -3.14 5.76 11.46
C GLY A 428 -1.95 4.87 11.74
N HIS A 429 -2.15 3.56 11.61
CA HIS A 429 -1.07 2.59 11.71
C HIS A 429 -0.05 2.73 10.58
N TRP A 430 -0.49 2.87 9.33
CA TRP A 430 0.39 3.07 8.17
C TRP A 430 1.30 4.29 8.38
N ASN A 431 0.75 5.45 8.71
CA ASN A 431 1.55 6.65 8.95
C ASN A 431 2.48 6.50 10.17
N TRP A 432 2.07 5.76 11.21
CA TRP A 432 2.95 5.45 12.34
C TRP A 432 4.15 4.57 11.94
N GLU A 433 3.93 3.54 11.12
CA GLU A 433 5.02 2.71 10.58
C GLU A 433 5.96 3.55 9.71
N LYS A 434 5.41 4.41 8.84
CA LYS A 434 6.21 5.33 8.03
C LYS A 434 7.01 6.30 8.90
N LEU A 435 6.43 6.81 9.99
CA LEU A 435 7.10 7.70 10.95
C LEU A 435 8.28 7.01 11.63
N THR A 436 8.04 5.83 12.20
CA THR A 436 9.10 5.06 12.90
C THR A 436 10.21 4.61 11.95
N GLY A 437 9.90 4.30 10.69
CA GLY A 437 10.86 3.94 9.66
C GLY A 437 11.50 5.13 8.92
N LEU A 438 11.04 6.36 9.14
CA LEU A 438 11.40 7.51 8.30
C LEU A 438 12.91 7.79 8.30
N GLY A 439 13.56 7.72 9.46
CA GLY A 439 15.00 7.97 9.56
C GLY A 439 15.84 6.97 8.75
N ALA A 440 15.47 5.69 8.79
CA ALA A 440 16.13 4.65 7.99
C ALA A 440 15.88 4.86 6.49
N LEU A 441 14.65 5.22 6.12
CA LEU A 441 14.29 5.55 4.73
C LEU A 441 15.12 6.73 4.21
N LEU A 442 15.15 7.86 4.93
CA LEU A 442 15.89 9.05 4.51
C LEU A 442 17.39 8.79 4.38
N LYS A 443 17.99 8.05 5.32
CA LYS A 443 19.39 7.62 5.22
C LYS A 443 19.64 6.80 3.95
N LYS A 444 18.78 5.81 3.66
CA LYS A 444 18.88 4.99 2.46
C LYS A 444 18.77 5.84 1.19
N CYS A 445 17.76 6.72 1.12
CA CYS A 445 17.56 7.63 0.00
C CYS A 445 18.78 8.55 -0.21
N MET A 446 19.35 9.10 0.86
CA MET A 446 20.54 9.96 0.78
C MET A 446 21.77 9.22 0.24
N LEU A 447 22.01 7.99 0.71
CA LEU A 447 23.13 7.17 0.25
C LEU A 447 23.01 6.80 -1.24
N CYS A 448 21.79 6.68 -1.77
CA CYS A 448 21.57 6.50 -3.21
C CYS A 448 21.65 7.82 -3.99
N ALA A 449 21.12 8.90 -3.44
CA ALA A 449 20.99 10.18 -4.14
C ALA A 449 22.34 10.88 -4.36
N ILE A 450 23.30 10.77 -3.43
CA ILE A 450 24.60 11.46 -3.56
C ILE A 450 25.42 10.92 -4.74
N PRO A 451 25.67 9.60 -4.89
CA PRO A 451 26.35 9.06 -6.06
C PRO A 451 25.62 9.36 -7.36
N GLU A 452 24.29 9.17 -7.38
CA GLU A 452 23.48 9.42 -8.58
C GLU A 452 23.56 10.88 -9.02
N ARG A 453 23.46 11.82 -8.08
CA ARG A 453 23.65 13.25 -8.36
C ARG A 453 25.03 13.52 -8.97
N ASN A 454 26.09 12.93 -8.42
CA ASN A 454 27.45 13.14 -8.93
C ASN A 454 27.60 12.58 -10.35
N PHE A 455 27.05 11.39 -10.61
CA PHE A 455 27.03 10.78 -11.95
C PHE A 455 26.27 11.65 -12.95
N GLN A 456 25.03 12.03 -12.64
CA GLN A 456 24.18 12.85 -13.51
C GLN A 456 24.78 14.23 -13.77
N ARG A 457 25.41 14.85 -12.76
CA ARG A 457 26.14 16.13 -12.95
C ARG A 457 27.33 15.99 -13.89
N GLY A 458 28.09 14.89 -13.78
CA GLY A 458 29.18 14.59 -14.71
C GLY A 458 28.68 14.41 -16.13
N SER A 459 27.65 13.58 -16.33
CA SER A 459 27.03 13.36 -17.64
C SER A 459 26.47 14.65 -18.24
N LEU A 460 25.81 15.49 -17.45
CA LEU A 460 25.30 16.78 -17.91
C LEU A 460 26.44 17.72 -18.30
N ALA A 461 27.53 17.77 -17.54
CA ALA A 461 28.69 18.60 -17.87
C ALA A 461 29.29 18.20 -19.22
N THR A 462 29.53 16.90 -19.43
CA THR A 462 30.03 16.38 -20.72
C THR A 462 29.07 16.63 -21.87
N PHE A 463 27.76 16.45 -21.65
CA PHE A 463 26.75 16.76 -22.68
C PHE A 463 26.76 18.26 -23.04
N THR A 464 26.85 19.12 -22.03
CA THR A 464 26.88 20.58 -22.20
C THR A 464 28.14 21.02 -22.97
N GLU A 465 29.31 20.45 -22.66
CA GLU A 465 30.56 20.74 -23.36
C GLU A 465 30.49 20.34 -24.85
N ASN A 466 29.93 19.17 -25.15
CA ASN A 466 29.75 18.69 -26.53
C ASN A 466 28.68 19.43 -27.33
N GLN A 467 27.87 20.27 -26.69
CA GLN A 467 26.78 21.05 -27.31
C GLN A 467 26.96 22.55 -27.09
N ALA A 468 28.19 23.00 -26.82
CA ALA A 468 28.50 24.38 -26.42
C ALA A 468 27.91 25.45 -27.34
N GLU A 469 27.85 25.17 -28.66
CA GLU A 469 27.27 26.07 -29.67
C GLU A 469 25.76 26.29 -29.49
N HIS A 470 25.03 25.30 -28.96
CA HIS A 470 23.56 25.33 -28.86
C HIS A 470 23.04 25.59 -27.44
N VAL A 471 23.85 25.34 -26.40
CA VAL A 471 23.43 25.43 -24.99
C VAL A 471 22.85 26.81 -24.65
N GLY A 472 23.45 27.90 -25.12
CA GLY A 472 22.98 29.25 -24.84
C GLY A 472 21.58 29.52 -25.40
N GLU A 473 21.31 29.07 -26.62
CA GLU A 473 20.01 29.18 -27.27
C GLU A 473 18.97 28.33 -26.52
N TRP A 474 19.26 27.05 -26.28
CA TRP A 474 18.34 26.13 -25.61
C TRP A 474 17.99 26.57 -24.18
N MET A 475 18.98 27.03 -23.41
CA MET A 475 18.74 27.56 -22.07
C MET A 475 17.82 28.79 -22.09
N THR A 476 17.99 29.66 -23.08
CA THR A 476 17.11 30.83 -23.25
C THR A 476 15.68 30.40 -23.58
N MET A 477 15.51 29.43 -24.48
CA MET A 477 14.19 28.87 -24.82
C MET A 477 13.48 28.29 -23.59
N VAL A 478 14.20 27.52 -22.77
CA VAL A 478 13.67 26.93 -21.53
C VAL A 478 13.30 28.02 -20.53
N GLN A 479 14.17 28.99 -20.26
CA GLN A 479 13.91 30.07 -19.30
C GLN A 479 12.70 30.93 -19.70
N VAL A 480 12.55 31.24 -20.99
CA VAL A 480 11.40 32.00 -21.52
C VAL A 480 10.10 31.22 -21.33
N PHE A 481 10.11 29.91 -21.61
CA PHE A 481 8.94 29.06 -21.45
C PHE A 481 8.57 28.81 -19.98
N GLU A 482 9.56 28.60 -19.10
CA GLU A 482 9.32 28.41 -17.66
C GLU A 482 8.79 29.68 -16.99
N ALA A 483 9.17 30.87 -17.49
CA ALA A 483 8.63 32.14 -17.02
C ALA A 483 7.20 32.41 -17.53
N ASP A 484 6.89 31.96 -18.75
CA ASP A 484 5.59 32.14 -19.40
C ASP A 484 5.27 30.93 -20.30
N ASN A 485 4.45 30.01 -19.79
CA ASN A 485 4.10 28.76 -20.47
C ASN A 485 3.15 28.95 -21.67
N THR A 486 2.79 30.20 -22.02
CA THR A 486 2.08 30.53 -23.26
C THR A 486 3.03 30.68 -24.46
N ARG A 487 4.33 30.77 -24.20
CA ARG A 487 5.39 30.82 -25.23
C ARG A 487 5.58 29.46 -25.91
N PRO A 488 6.26 29.41 -27.07
CA PRO A 488 6.55 28.14 -27.74
C PRO A 488 7.22 27.15 -26.79
N ASN A 489 6.68 25.94 -26.71
CA ASN A 489 7.17 24.91 -25.80
C ASN A 489 8.45 24.27 -26.38
N PRO A 490 9.62 24.43 -25.74
CA PRO A 490 10.88 23.87 -26.24
C PRO A 490 10.92 22.34 -26.19
N TYR A 491 10.02 21.70 -25.45
CA TYR A 491 9.90 20.25 -25.33
C TYR A 491 8.97 19.64 -26.39
N GLU A 492 8.24 20.46 -27.16
CA GLU A 492 7.49 19.96 -28.32
C GLU A 492 8.46 19.70 -29.47
N LEU A 493 8.57 18.43 -29.87
CA LEU A 493 9.37 18.07 -31.04
C LEU A 493 8.79 18.79 -32.28
N PRO A 494 9.64 19.45 -33.09
CA PRO A 494 9.20 20.06 -34.33
C PRO A 494 8.45 19.03 -35.18
N LYS A 495 7.24 19.37 -35.63
CA LYS A 495 6.51 18.58 -36.63
C LYS A 495 7.19 18.79 -37.99
N SER A 496 8.37 18.21 -38.18
CA SER A 496 9.15 18.32 -39.41
C SER A 496 9.44 16.96 -40.00
N GLY A 497 9.16 16.81 -41.31
CA GLY A 497 9.47 15.63 -42.10
C GLY A 497 8.30 14.66 -42.27
N ALA A 498 8.47 13.74 -43.22
CA ALA A 498 7.58 12.60 -43.41
C ALA A 498 7.78 11.62 -42.24
N THR A 499 6.69 11.10 -41.67
CA THR A 499 6.80 10.02 -40.66
C THR A 499 7.38 8.77 -41.32
N GLU A 500 7.86 7.81 -40.51
CA GLU A 500 8.28 6.50 -41.05
C GLU A 500 7.17 5.85 -41.88
N SER A 501 5.91 6.00 -41.47
CA SER A 501 4.75 5.48 -42.22
C SER A 501 4.54 6.23 -43.53
N ASP A 502 4.73 7.55 -43.56
CA ASP A 502 4.66 8.35 -44.78
C ASP A 502 5.78 7.99 -45.77
N LEU A 503 7.00 7.74 -45.26
CA LEU A 503 8.13 7.29 -46.07
C LEU A 503 7.91 5.86 -46.61
N ARG A 504 7.39 4.95 -45.77
CA ARG A 504 7.00 3.60 -46.20
C ARG A 504 5.94 3.65 -47.29
N LEU A 505 4.92 4.50 -47.13
CA LEU A 505 3.89 4.69 -48.15
C LEU A 505 4.49 5.21 -49.46
N LYS A 506 5.40 6.19 -49.38
CA LYS A 506 6.11 6.73 -50.54
C LYS A 506 6.92 5.66 -51.27
N PHE A 507 7.70 4.85 -50.54
CA PHE A 507 8.49 3.77 -51.16
C PHE A 507 7.61 2.70 -51.81
N VAL A 508 6.48 2.31 -51.18
CA VAL A 508 5.53 1.37 -51.79
C VAL A 508 4.90 1.94 -53.06
N GLN A 509 4.60 3.24 -53.09
CA GLN A 509 4.07 3.91 -54.29
C GLN A 509 5.11 3.99 -55.41
N GLU A 510 6.37 4.28 -55.10
CA GLU A 510 7.48 4.30 -56.05
C GLU A 510 7.75 2.89 -56.62
N GLU A 511 7.72 1.86 -55.79
CA GLU A 511 7.88 0.46 -56.20
C GLU A 511 6.72 0.01 -57.13
N ALA A 512 5.48 0.37 -56.81
CA ALA A 512 4.32 0.07 -57.66
C ALA A 512 4.39 0.81 -59.02
N ALA A 513 4.94 2.03 -59.05
CA ALA A 513 5.15 2.78 -60.28
C ALA A 513 6.26 2.17 -61.15
N ASP A 514 7.35 1.70 -60.54
CA ASP A 514 8.45 1.01 -61.23
C ASP A 514 8.00 -0.34 -61.83
N GLU A 515 7.16 -1.10 -61.13
CA GLU A 515 6.55 -2.33 -61.64
C GLU A 515 5.60 -2.04 -62.81
N ALA A 516 4.75 -1.01 -62.70
CA ALA A 516 3.88 -0.55 -63.80
C ALA A 516 4.70 -0.05 -65.00
N GLY A 517 5.90 0.49 -64.77
CA GLY A 517 6.87 0.92 -65.77
C GLY A 517 7.72 -0.22 -66.38
N GLY A 518 7.48 -1.48 -65.98
CA GLY A 518 8.13 -2.66 -66.56
C GLY A 518 9.51 -3.00 -65.97
N ARG A 519 9.92 -2.40 -64.85
CA ARG A 519 11.11 -2.85 -64.10
C ARG A 519 10.74 -4.07 -63.25
N LEU A 520 11.46 -5.17 -63.46
CA LEU A 520 11.26 -6.40 -62.70
C LEU A 520 12.04 -6.36 -61.36
N PRO A 521 11.42 -6.78 -60.24
CA PRO A 521 12.12 -6.91 -58.96
C PRO A 521 13.26 -7.94 -59.03
N ILE A 522 14.43 -7.60 -58.48
CA ILE A 522 15.59 -8.51 -58.41
C ILE A 522 15.40 -9.60 -57.33
N HIS A 523 14.51 -9.36 -56.36
CA HIS A 523 14.16 -10.29 -55.30
C HIS A 523 12.69 -10.10 -54.88
N ASN A 524 12.11 -11.10 -54.21
CA ASN A 524 10.72 -11.03 -53.70
C ASN A 524 10.54 -10.17 -52.44
N VAL A 525 11.62 -9.55 -51.94
CA VAL A 525 11.63 -8.61 -50.81
C VAL A 525 12.16 -7.32 -51.39
N SER A 526 11.41 -6.23 -51.30
CA SER A 526 11.84 -4.97 -51.91
C SER A 526 13.03 -4.33 -51.15
N PRO A 527 13.79 -3.42 -51.81
CA PRO A 527 14.93 -2.76 -51.18
C PRO A 527 14.56 -1.98 -49.92
N SER A 528 13.39 -1.33 -49.91
CA SER A 528 12.89 -0.55 -48.76
C SER A 528 12.60 -1.47 -47.56
N VAL A 529 11.89 -2.58 -47.79
CA VAL A 529 11.61 -3.61 -46.78
C VAL A 529 12.90 -4.24 -46.26
N PHE A 530 13.89 -4.44 -47.13
CA PHE A 530 15.21 -4.95 -46.72
C PHE A 530 15.93 -3.98 -45.77
N VAL A 531 16.00 -2.69 -46.09
CA VAL A 531 16.67 -1.70 -45.21
C VAL A 531 15.96 -1.60 -43.85
N ILE A 532 14.63 -1.57 -43.83
CA ILE A 532 13.83 -1.55 -42.59
C ILE A 532 14.12 -2.80 -41.75
N ALA A 533 14.11 -3.98 -42.37
CA ALA A 533 14.44 -5.23 -41.66
C ALA A 533 15.86 -5.21 -41.09
N GLY A 534 16.80 -4.51 -41.72
CA GLY A 534 18.14 -4.29 -41.21
C GLY A 534 18.17 -3.41 -39.97
N LEU A 535 17.47 -2.26 -40.00
CA LEU A 535 17.37 -1.36 -38.84
C LEU A 535 16.67 -2.04 -37.65
N ASP A 536 15.60 -2.79 -37.89
CA ASP A 536 14.91 -3.57 -36.86
C ASP A 536 15.84 -4.61 -36.20
N LEU A 537 16.74 -5.22 -36.99
CA LEU A 537 17.73 -6.16 -36.48
C LEU A 537 18.79 -5.48 -35.59
N GLU A 538 19.27 -4.30 -35.98
CA GLU A 538 20.20 -3.51 -35.15
C GLU A 538 19.56 -3.10 -33.83
N GLU A 539 18.31 -2.63 -33.87
CA GLU A 539 17.57 -2.25 -32.66
C GLU A 539 17.35 -3.45 -31.73
N GLN A 540 16.94 -4.60 -32.27
CA GLN A 540 16.78 -5.83 -31.48
C GLN A 540 18.11 -6.30 -30.86
N GLY A 541 19.20 -6.25 -31.63
CA GLY A 541 20.54 -6.55 -31.13
C GLY A 541 20.96 -5.63 -30.00
N HIS A 542 20.75 -4.32 -30.16
CA HIS A 542 21.05 -3.33 -29.13
C HIS A 542 20.23 -3.56 -27.85
N ARG A 543 18.92 -3.82 -27.96
CA ARG A 543 18.05 -4.12 -26.80
C ARG A 543 18.52 -5.36 -26.05
N ILE A 544 18.95 -6.41 -26.75
CA ILE A 544 19.53 -7.62 -26.12
C ILE A 544 20.84 -7.27 -25.42
N LYS A 545 21.73 -6.50 -26.06
CA LYS A 545 23.00 -6.08 -25.48
C LYS A 545 22.82 -5.28 -24.18
N VAL A 546 21.87 -4.35 -24.17
CA VAL A 546 21.51 -3.57 -22.96
C VAL A 546 20.95 -4.50 -21.88
N ALA A 547 20.05 -5.43 -22.24
CA ALA A 547 19.48 -6.39 -21.28
C ALA A 547 20.52 -7.33 -20.66
N VAL A 548 21.48 -7.81 -21.46
CA VAL A 548 22.60 -8.64 -20.99
C VAL A 548 23.51 -7.85 -20.05
N ALA A 549 23.80 -6.59 -20.37
CA ALA A 549 24.61 -5.72 -19.53
C ALA A 549 23.94 -5.36 -18.19
N ALA A 550 22.62 -5.14 -18.21
CA ALA A 550 21.84 -4.78 -17.02
C ALA A 550 21.68 -5.93 -16.02
N HIS A 551 21.67 -7.19 -16.47
CA HIS A 551 21.37 -8.37 -15.64
C HIS A 551 22.54 -9.35 -15.50
N LYS A 552 23.77 -8.84 -15.30
CA LYS A 552 24.92 -9.69 -14.91
C LYS A 552 24.71 -10.27 -13.50
N GLY A 553 24.05 -11.43 -13.41
CA GLY A 553 24.00 -12.25 -12.18
C GLY A 553 22.64 -12.76 -11.68
N GLU A 554 21.56 -12.76 -12.47
CA GLU A 554 20.20 -13.13 -11.97
C GLU A 554 19.49 -14.30 -12.68
N SER A 555 18.66 -15.01 -11.89
CA SER A 555 17.53 -15.92 -12.19
C SER A 555 17.46 -16.67 -13.54
N SER A 556 17.33 -18.00 -13.46
CA SER A 556 17.19 -18.91 -14.62
C SER A 556 16.09 -18.53 -15.61
N LYS A 557 14.99 -17.91 -15.16
CA LYS A 557 13.90 -17.46 -16.05
C LYS A 557 14.31 -16.30 -16.97
N HIS A 558 15.11 -15.37 -16.48
CA HIS A 558 15.61 -14.25 -17.29
C HIS A 558 16.63 -14.72 -18.32
N SER A 559 17.51 -15.66 -17.93
CA SER A 559 18.47 -16.28 -18.84
C SER A 559 17.78 -17.02 -19.99
N VAL A 560 16.70 -17.76 -19.71
CA VAL A 560 15.91 -18.44 -20.76
C VAL A 560 15.32 -17.42 -21.76
N SER A 561 14.71 -16.33 -21.28
CA SER A 561 14.14 -15.30 -22.15
C SER A 561 15.18 -14.64 -23.05
N ILE A 562 16.39 -14.38 -22.52
CA ILE A 562 17.49 -13.82 -23.31
C ILE A 562 17.95 -14.83 -24.38
N ILE A 563 18.13 -16.11 -24.03
CA ILE A 563 18.54 -17.16 -24.98
C ILE A 563 17.50 -17.33 -26.10
N GLU A 564 16.21 -17.30 -25.78
CA GLU A 564 15.14 -17.37 -26.78
C GLU A 564 15.19 -16.17 -27.74
N LYS A 565 15.39 -14.96 -27.22
CA LYS A 565 15.54 -13.73 -28.02
C LYS A 565 16.78 -13.80 -28.91
N CYS A 566 17.93 -14.22 -28.38
CA CYS A 566 19.15 -14.41 -29.16
C CYS A 566 18.94 -15.44 -30.28
N THR A 567 18.31 -16.57 -29.99
CA THR A 567 18.02 -17.63 -30.98
C THR A 567 17.06 -17.15 -32.08
N LYS A 568 16.05 -16.36 -31.71
CA LYS A 568 15.14 -15.73 -32.68
C LYS A 568 15.90 -14.73 -33.57
N LEU A 569 16.76 -13.91 -32.97
CA LEU A 569 17.58 -12.94 -33.69
C LEU A 569 18.55 -13.62 -34.66
N SER A 570 19.20 -14.72 -34.26
CA SER A 570 20.06 -15.51 -35.16
C SER A 570 19.31 -16.04 -36.38
N ARG A 571 18.07 -16.52 -36.20
CA ARG A 571 17.25 -17.02 -37.31
C ARG A 571 16.86 -15.90 -38.27
N TYR A 572 16.52 -14.72 -37.76
CA TYR A 572 16.24 -13.56 -38.62
C TYR A 572 17.49 -13.07 -39.34
N LEU A 573 18.62 -12.97 -38.65
CA LEU A 573 19.90 -12.63 -39.25
C LEU A 573 20.25 -13.59 -40.40
N ALA A 574 20.10 -14.91 -40.20
CA ALA A 574 20.38 -15.90 -41.24
C ALA A 574 19.50 -15.71 -42.50
N ARG A 575 18.24 -15.29 -42.32
CA ARG A 575 17.34 -14.94 -43.45
C ARG A 575 17.75 -13.62 -44.10
N PHE A 576 18.05 -12.61 -43.30
CA PHE A 576 18.49 -11.30 -43.74
C PHE A 576 19.78 -11.39 -44.58
N ARG A 577 20.77 -12.19 -44.16
CA ARG A 577 22.02 -12.40 -44.91
C ARG A 577 21.78 -12.96 -46.32
N LYS A 578 20.76 -13.81 -46.52
CA LYS A 578 20.41 -14.31 -47.86
C LYS A 578 19.91 -13.20 -48.78
N VAL A 579 19.09 -12.30 -48.25
CA VAL A 579 18.56 -11.14 -48.99
C VAL A 579 19.66 -10.09 -49.19
N GLN A 580 20.53 -9.90 -48.19
CA GLN A 580 21.69 -9.03 -48.28
C GLN A 580 22.68 -9.47 -49.35
N ALA A 581 22.87 -10.76 -49.58
CA ALA A 581 23.72 -11.25 -50.68
C ALA A 581 23.25 -10.76 -52.05
N VAL A 582 21.94 -10.50 -52.21
CA VAL A 582 21.33 -10.03 -53.45
C VAL A 582 21.45 -8.51 -53.58
N TYR A 583 21.09 -7.76 -52.54
CA TYR A 583 21.07 -6.29 -52.58
C TYR A 583 22.41 -5.63 -52.25
N ILE A 584 23.22 -6.22 -51.39
CA ILE A 584 24.50 -5.66 -50.93
C ILE A 584 25.58 -6.76 -50.88
N PRO A 585 25.97 -7.35 -52.02
CA PRO A 585 27.06 -8.34 -52.06
C PRO A 585 28.37 -7.79 -51.48
N GLY A 586 28.65 -6.48 -51.61
CA GLY A 586 29.84 -5.85 -51.03
C GLY A 586 29.89 -5.89 -49.49
N ALA A 587 28.74 -6.03 -48.82
CA ALA A 587 28.72 -6.21 -47.37
C ALA A 587 29.25 -7.58 -46.93
N LEU A 588 29.06 -8.62 -47.75
CA LEU A 588 29.64 -9.93 -47.48
C LEU A 588 31.17 -9.92 -47.63
N GLN A 589 31.69 -9.14 -48.58
CA GLN A 589 33.11 -8.91 -48.73
C GLN A 589 33.69 -8.16 -47.52
N ALA A 590 33.04 -7.06 -47.12
CA ALA A 590 33.44 -6.31 -45.92
C ALA A 590 33.41 -7.17 -44.65
N LEU A 591 32.44 -8.09 -44.52
CA LEU A 591 32.35 -9.04 -43.42
C LEU A 591 33.49 -10.07 -43.40
N ALA A 592 33.94 -10.52 -44.57
CA ALA A 592 35.04 -11.46 -44.69
C ALA A 592 36.39 -10.84 -44.26
N ASP A 593 36.52 -9.51 -44.42
CA ASP A 593 37.71 -8.74 -44.05
C ASP A 593 37.74 -8.36 -42.55
N VAL A 594 36.67 -8.60 -41.78
CA VAL A 594 36.65 -8.33 -40.33
C VAL A 594 37.53 -9.37 -39.61
N PRO A 595 38.55 -8.95 -38.83
CA PRO A 595 39.40 -9.87 -38.09
C PRO A 595 38.56 -10.71 -37.11
N VAL A 596 38.70 -12.04 -37.18
CA VAL A 596 38.04 -12.95 -36.23
C VAL A 596 38.71 -12.82 -34.86
N VAL A 597 38.26 -11.85 -34.06
CA VAL A 597 38.66 -11.74 -32.65
C VAL A 597 37.92 -12.84 -31.87
N GLN A 598 38.65 -13.87 -31.44
CA GLN A 598 38.11 -14.91 -30.56
C GLN A 598 37.52 -14.25 -29.30
N GLY A 599 36.19 -14.33 -29.18
CA GLY A 599 35.45 -13.89 -27.99
C GLY A 599 34.62 -12.60 -28.14
N VAL A 600 34.81 -11.79 -29.19
CA VAL A 600 34.07 -10.51 -29.36
C VAL A 600 33.07 -10.54 -30.54
N GLY A 601 33.18 -11.52 -31.45
CA GLY A 601 32.34 -11.65 -32.64
C GLY A 601 31.33 -12.81 -32.67
N THR A 602 31.18 -13.60 -31.60
CA THR A 602 30.34 -14.82 -31.58
C THR A 602 28.97 -14.65 -30.94
N LEU A 603 28.70 -13.49 -30.33
CA LEU A 603 27.42 -13.20 -29.70
C LEU A 603 26.52 -12.42 -30.67
N VAL A 604 25.28 -12.88 -30.84
CA VAL A 604 24.33 -12.43 -31.87
C VAL A 604 24.05 -10.94 -31.79
N GLU A 605 24.12 -10.37 -30.59
CA GLU A 605 23.92 -8.96 -30.26
C GLU A 605 25.07 -8.03 -30.67
N ASN A 606 26.22 -8.56 -31.11
CA ASN A 606 27.38 -7.77 -31.55
C ASN A 606 27.70 -7.95 -33.05
N ILE A 607 26.80 -8.58 -33.82
CA ILE A 607 27.04 -8.85 -35.23
C ILE A 607 26.87 -7.57 -36.06
N LEU A 608 27.93 -7.20 -36.79
CA LEU A 608 27.92 -6.07 -37.71
C LEU A 608 27.05 -6.38 -38.93
N LEU A 609 26.00 -5.59 -39.19
CA LEU A 609 25.14 -5.83 -40.34
C LEU A 609 25.73 -5.29 -41.64
N PHE A 610 26.52 -4.21 -41.60
CA PHE A 610 27.00 -3.48 -42.79
C PHE A 610 25.87 -3.07 -43.74
N LEU A 611 24.95 -2.25 -43.21
CA LEU A 611 23.98 -1.51 -44.04
C LEU A 611 24.72 -0.53 -44.97
N PRO A 612 24.08 -0.01 -46.04
CA PRO A 612 24.77 0.81 -47.04
C PRO A 612 25.60 1.95 -46.45
N SER A 613 25.09 2.60 -45.40
CA SER A 613 25.77 3.70 -44.67
C SER A 613 27.09 3.29 -44.02
N ALA A 614 27.26 2.02 -43.65
CA ALA A 614 28.44 1.48 -42.97
C ALA A 614 29.51 0.93 -43.93
N LEU A 615 29.25 0.92 -45.24
CA LEU A 615 30.23 0.54 -46.26
C LEU A 615 31.09 1.72 -46.72
N SER A 616 32.34 1.44 -47.10
CA SER A 616 33.22 2.41 -47.77
C SER A 616 32.60 2.90 -49.07
N ARG A 617 32.98 4.09 -49.54
CA ARG A 617 32.44 4.68 -50.78
C ARG A 617 32.67 3.78 -51.99
N GLU A 618 33.81 3.09 -52.05
CA GLU A 618 34.16 2.15 -53.12
C GLU A 618 33.28 0.89 -53.09
N LEU A 619 33.14 0.24 -51.92
CA LEU A 619 32.29 -0.95 -51.76
C LEU A 619 30.80 -0.65 -51.91
N ARG A 620 30.38 0.58 -51.62
CA ARG A 620 29.00 1.04 -51.86
C ARG A 620 28.73 1.22 -53.35
N ALA A 621 29.70 1.76 -54.10
CA ALA A 621 29.55 1.99 -55.54
C ALA A 621 29.61 0.70 -56.37
N SER A 622 30.40 -0.29 -55.96
CA SER A 622 30.55 -1.57 -56.68
C SER A 622 29.75 -2.74 -56.09
N GLY A 623 29.29 -2.61 -54.85
CA GLY A 623 28.74 -3.71 -54.06
C GLY A 623 27.32 -3.52 -53.52
N CYS A 624 26.62 -2.46 -53.92
CA CYS A 624 25.17 -2.28 -53.67
C CYS A 624 24.40 -2.34 -54.99
N ASN A 625 23.54 -3.34 -55.16
CA ASN A 625 22.68 -3.47 -56.32
C ASN A 625 21.38 -2.71 -56.07
N THR A 626 21.04 -1.75 -56.94
CA THR A 626 19.71 -1.06 -57.00
C THR A 626 19.23 -0.34 -55.74
N ILE A 627 20.05 -0.24 -54.68
CA ILE A 627 19.78 0.68 -53.57
C ILE A 627 20.37 2.03 -53.99
N SER A 628 19.60 2.82 -54.73
CA SER A 628 19.95 4.23 -54.93
C SER A 628 19.72 4.94 -53.61
N ILE A 629 20.77 5.50 -53.02
CA ILE A 629 20.66 6.45 -51.89
C ILE A 629 20.37 7.83 -52.46
#